data_AF-A0A7V3UXU6-F1
#
_entry.id   AF-A0A7V3UXU6-F1
#
_cell.length_a   1.000
_cell.length_b   1.000
_cell.length_c   1.000
_cell.angle_alpha   90.00
_cell.angle_beta   90.00
_cell.angle_gamma   90.00
#
_symmetry.space_group_name_H-M   'P 1'
#
loop_
_entity.id
_entity.type
_entity.pdbx_description
1 polymer ?
#
loop_
_entity_poly.entity_id
_entity_poly.type
_entity_poly.pdbx_seq_one_letter_code
_entity_poly.pdbx_strand_id
1 'polypeptide(L)'
;MFVLEPEVERWIWCDPSRLLQEVRWPPEHGHVLEWLGQEAPACVKEGRVVRPKEALDAVLRAVGRPRSSSLFDTLGKTMSIHRCSDAEFRRMAAQLRAWFPGRSDAARNMADNQEV
;
A
#
# COMPACT_ATOMS: atom_id res chain seq x y z
N MET A 1 -20.54 4.55 -8.63
CA MET A 1 -19.52 4.92 -7.62
C MET A 1 -18.87 3.62 -7.17
N PHE A 2 -17.57 3.42 -7.42
CA PHE A 2 -16.84 2.29 -6.86
C PHE A 2 -16.30 2.70 -5.50
N VAL A 3 -16.83 2.10 -4.43
CA VAL A 3 -16.23 2.19 -3.10
C VAL A 3 -15.24 1.03 -3.04
N LEU A 4 -13.95 1.36 -2.95
CA LEU A 4 -12.93 0.38 -2.64
C LEU A 4 -13.04 0.11 -1.13
N GLU A 5 -13.82 -0.90 -0.77
CA GLU A 5 -13.70 -1.59 0.50
C GLU A 5 -12.89 -2.87 0.21
N PRO A 6 -11.59 -2.88 0.54
CA PRO A 6 -10.92 -2.04 1.53
C PRO A 6 -10.27 -0.78 0.93
N GLU A 7 -10.00 0.21 1.77
CA GLU A 7 -9.11 1.32 1.43
C GLU A 7 -7.78 0.76 0.90
N VAL A 8 -7.34 1.27 -0.26
CA VAL A 8 -6.12 0.78 -0.91
C VAL A 8 -4.97 0.84 0.07
N GLU A 9 -4.81 1.96 0.80
CA GLU A 9 -3.74 2.27 1.75
C GLU A 9 -3.56 1.24 2.87
N ARG A 10 -4.53 0.36 3.12
CA ARG A 10 -4.41 -0.71 4.11
C ARG A 10 -3.14 -1.55 3.89
N TRP A 11 -2.73 -1.76 2.64
CA TRP A 11 -1.49 -2.49 2.32
C TRP A 11 -0.21 -1.78 2.75
N ILE A 12 -0.21 -0.44 2.79
CA ILE A 12 0.94 0.38 3.21
C ILE A 12 1.24 0.10 4.68
N TRP A 13 0.21 -0.10 5.48
CA TRP A 13 0.33 -0.34 6.91
C TRP A 13 0.68 -1.78 7.28
N CYS A 14 0.80 -2.70 6.31
CA CYS A 14 1.28 -4.06 6.56
C CYS A 14 2.81 -4.13 6.76
N ASP A 15 3.55 -3.15 6.24
CA ASP A 15 5.00 -2.99 6.45
C ASP A 15 5.31 -1.49 6.66
N PRO A 16 4.98 -0.93 7.84
CA PRO A 16 5.16 0.49 8.11
C PRO A 16 6.63 0.90 8.00
N SER A 17 7.57 0.00 8.28
CA SER A 17 9.01 0.28 8.18
C SER A 17 9.43 0.76 6.79
N ARG A 18 8.89 0.16 5.72
CA ARG A 18 9.15 0.63 4.35
C ARG A 18 8.54 2.00 4.08
N LEU A 19 7.30 2.23 4.52
CA LEU A 19 6.68 3.55 4.42
C LEU A 19 7.57 4.61 5.08
N LEU A 20 8.00 4.36 6.32
CA LEU A 20 8.82 5.30 7.11
C LEU A 20 10.18 5.57 6.47
N GLN A 21 10.81 4.56 5.88
CA GLN A 21 12.04 4.76 5.09
C GLN A 21 11.79 5.66 3.88
N GLU A 22 10.74 5.38 3.11
CA GLU A 22 10.40 6.14 1.92
C GLU A 22 10.04 7.58 2.24
N VAL A 23 9.25 7.83 3.30
CA VAL A 23 8.87 9.19 3.72
C VAL A 23 9.96 9.94 4.48
N ARG A 24 11.07 9.25 4.81
CA ARG A 24 12.17 9.76 5.67
C ARG A 24 11.65 10.20 7.04
N TRP A 25 10.98 9.27 7.71
CA TRP A 25 10.39 9.51 9.03
C TRP A 25 11.45 10.03 10.01
N PRO A 26 11.24 11.23 10.60
CA PRO A 26 12.21 11.82 11.51
C PRO A 26 12.35 11.02 12.81
N PRO A 27 13.58 10.72 13.27
CA PRO A 27 13.80 9.97 14.51
C PRO A 27 13.21 10.67 15.75
N GLU A 28 13.11 12.00 15.74
CA GLU A 28 12.49 12.81 16.80
C GLU A 28 11.00 12.54 17.00
N HIS A 29 10.30 12.00 16.00
CA HIS A 29 8.90 11.61 16.13
C HIS A 29 8.72 10.20 16.74
N GLY A 30 9.80 9.45 16.95
CA GLY A 30 9.76 8.13 17.57
C GLY A 30 8.96 7.12 16.76
N HIS A 31 8.26 6.21 17.46
CA HIS A 31 7.52 5.12 16.83
C HIS A 31 6.20 5.62 16.21
N VAL A 32 5.98 5.36 14.91
CA VAL A 32 4.85 5.95 14.16
C VAL A 32 3.47 5.63 14.75
N LEU A 33 3.25 4.44 15.32
CA LEU A 33 1.94 4.11 15.91
C LEU A 33 1.69 4.85 17.21
N GLU A 34 2.74 5.13 17.98
CA GLU A 34 2.65 5.92 19.21
C GLU A 34 2.40 7.38 18.86
N TRP A 35 3.15 7.90 17.90
CA TRP A 35 2.97 9.25 17.35
C TRP A 35 1.57 9.44 16.77
N LEU A 36 1.07 8.49 15.97
CA LEU A 36 -0.30 8.53 15.45
C LEU A 36 -1.35 8.45 16.57
N GLY A 37 -1.07 7.71 17.64
CA GLY A 37 -1.94 7.67 18.82
C GLY A 37 -2.07 9.01 19.53
N GLN A 38 -1.07 9.88 19.42
CA GLN A 38 -1.05 11.22 20.00
C GLN A 38 -1.61 12.28 19.03
N GLU A 39 -1.11 12.31 17.80
CA GLU A 39 -1.40 13.37 16.82
C GLU A 39 -2.67 13.10 15.98
N ALA A 40 -3.06 11.83 15.85
CA ALA A 40 -4.21 11.42 15.06
C ALA A 40 -4.96 10.24 15.72
N PRO A 41 -5.46 10.37 16.97
CA PRO A 41 -5.98 9.25 17.77
C PRO A 41 -7.13 8.50 17.10
N ALA A 42 -7.92 9.16 16.26
CA ALA A 42 -9.00 8.50 15.50
C ALA A 42 -8.48 7.49 14.45
N CYS A 43 -7.18 7.53 14.13
CA CYS A 43 -6.56 6.65 13.15
C CYS A 43 -6.00 5.37 13.76
N VAL A 44 -5.84 5.30 15.09
CA VAL A 44 -5.26 4.15 15.80
C VAL A 44 -6.27 3.61 16.80
N LYS A 45 -6.47 2.29 16.78
CA LYS A 45 -7.25 1.56 17.78
C LYS A 45 -6.51 0.28 18.13
N GLU A 46 -6.35 -0.01 19.41
CA GLU A 46 -5.71 -1.25 19.91
C GLU A 46 -4.32 -1.49 19.28
N GLY A 47 -3.54 -0.43 19.08
CA GLY A 47 -2.21 -0.51 18.47
C GLY A 47 -2.22 -0.82 16.98
N ARG A 48 -3.34 -0.60 16.27
CA ARG A 48 -3.46 -0.81 14.83
C ARG A 48 -4.06 0.39 14.14
N VAL A 49 -3.64 0.63 12.89
CA VAL A 49 -4.22 1.68 12.06
C VAL A 49 -5.59 1.24 11.55
N VAL A 50 -6.63 1.97 11.93
CA VAL A 50 -8.04 1.72 11.53
C VAL A 50 -8.54 2.64 10.42
N ARG A 51 -7.87 3.77 10.22
CA ARG A 51 -8.15 4.75 9.15
C ARG A 51 -6.89 4.96 8.31
N PRO A 52 -6.56 4.02 7.42
CA PRO A 52 -5.25 3.96 6.80
C PRO A 52 -4.96 5.13 5.87
N LYS A 53 -5.96 5.69 5.19
CA LYS A 53 -5.82 6.90 4.41
C LYS A 53 -5.48 8.12 5.26
N GLU A 54 -6.22 8.35 6.33
CA GLU A 54 -6.04 9.49 7.22
C GLU A 54 -4.73 9.39 8.00
N ALA A 55 -4.34 8.18 8.41
CA ALA A 55 -3.04 7.93 9.02
C ALA A 55 -1.89 8.29 8.07
N LEU A 56 -2.02 7.94 6.77
CA LEU A 56 -1.00 8.27 5.78
C LEU A 56 -0.93 9.77 5.57
N ASP A 57 -2.08 10.43 5.49
CA ASP A 57 -2.15 11.89 5.35
C ASP A 57 -1.54 12.60 6.57
N ALA A 58 -1.74 12.09 7.78
CA ALA A 58 -1.11 12.63 9.00
C ALA A 58 0.42 12.50 8.95
N VAL A 59 0.93 11.31 8.60
CA VAL A 59 2.38 11.08 8.43
C VAL A 59 2.97 12.01 7.37
N LEU A 60 2.33 12.13 6.21
CA LEU A 60 2.80 12.98 5.12
C LEU A 60 2.83 14.47 5.50
N ARG A 61 1.81 14.94 6.23
CA ARG A 61 1.79 16.31 6.77
C ARG A 61 2.92 16.55 7.75
N ALA A 62 3.19 15.59 8.67
CA ALA A 62 4.27 15.71 9.64
C ALA A 62 5.63 15.87 8.99
N VAL A 63 5.89 15.12 7.91
CA VAL A 63 7.16 15.20 7.16
C VAL A 63 7.15 16.25 6.04
N GLY A 64 6.09 17.07 5.92
CA GLY A 64 5.98 18.11 4.91
C GLY A 64 5.96 17.60 3.46
N ARG A 65 5.51 16.35 3.22
CA ARG A 65 5.49 15.75 1.89
C ARG A 65 4.09 15.76 1.28
N PRO A 66 3.95 16.13 -0.01
CA PRO A 66 2.68 16.06 -0.68
C PRO A 66 2.29 14.60 -0.96
N ARG A 67 0.98 14.34 -0.94
CA ARG A 67 0.41 13.12 -1.45
C ARG A 67 0.43 13.15 -2.98
N SER A 68 1.39 12.47 -3.60
CA SER A 68 1.60 12.51 -5.06
C SER A 68 1.52 11.12 -5.70
N SER A 69 1.19 11.08 -7.00
CA SER A 69 1.24 9.83 -7.77
C SER A 69 2.64 9.22 -7.81
N SER A 70 3.69 10.04 -7.79
CA SER A 70 5.08 9.57 -7.70
C SER A 70 5.38 8.86 -6.38
N LEU A 71 4.82 9.30 -5.25
CA LEU A 71 4.93 8.60 -3.98
C LEU A 71 4.28 7.21 -4.07
N PHE A 72 3.06 7.13 -4.61
CA PHE A 72 2.36 5.85 -4.75
C PHE A 72 3.04 4.91 -5.75
N ASP A 73 3.65 5.42 -6.82
CA ASP A 73 4.46 4.63 -7.74
C ASP A 73 5.70 4.05 -7.03
N THR A 74 6.41 4.87 -6.26
CA THR A 74 7.55 4.39 -5.45
C THR A 74 7.12 3.33 -4.44
N LEU A 75 6.10 3.61 -3.63
CA LEU A 75 5.57 2.63 -2.67
C LEU A 75 5.14 1.35 -3.38
N GLY A 76 4.42 1.48 -4.50
CA GLY A 76 3.98 0.40 -5.40
C GLY A 76 5.10 -0.54 -5.83
N LYS A 77 6.29 0.02 -6.10
CA LYS A 77 7.47 -0.73 -6.53
C LYS A 77 8.25 -1.35 -5.37
N THR A 78 8.27 -0.72 -4.20
CA THR A 78 9.14 -1.12 -3.08
C THR A 78 8.45 -1.97 -2.03
N MET A 79 7.13 -1.89 -1.92
CA MET A 79 6.35 -2.61 -0.92
C MET A 79 5.75 -3.90 -1.48
N SER A 80 5.77 -4.96 -0.67
CA SER A 80 5.24 -6.26 -1.10
C SER A 80 3.76 -6.39 -0.79
N ILE A 81 2.95 -6.60 -1.82
CA ILE A 81 1.53 -6.97 -1.68
C ILE A 81 1.32 -8.36 -1.07
N HIS A 82 2.33 -9.24 -1.11
CA HIS A 82 2.23 -10.61 -0.58
C HIS A 82 2.23 -10.65 0.95
N ARG A 83 2.80 -9.62 1.60
CA ARG A 83 2.80 -9.49 3.06
C ARG A 83 1.50 -8.91 3.61
N CYS A 84 0.63 -8.39 2.75
CA CYS A 84 -0.70 -7.94 3.16
C CYS A 84 -1.55 -9.15 3.54
N SER A 85 -2.00 -9.21 4.80
CA SER A 85 -2.88 -10.29 5.32
C SER A 85 -4.37 -9.98 5.17
N ASP A 86 -4.71 -8.79 4.68
CA ASP A 86 -6.09 -8.35 4.52
C ASP A 86 -6.82 -9.14 3.42
N ALA A 87 -7.94 -9.77 3.79
CA ALA A 87 -8.70 -10.63 2.89
C ALA A 87 -9.31 -9.85 1.72
N GLU A 88 -9.88 -8.68 1.98
CA GLU A 88 -10.51 -7.86 0.94
C GLU A 88 -9.47 -7.29 -0.04
N PHE A 89 -8.28 -6.90 0.46
CA PHE A 89 -7.21 -6.41 -0.39
C PHE A 89 -6.68 -7.53 -1.29
N ARG A 90 -6.50 -8.74 -0.74
CA ARG A 90 -6.11 -9.93 -1.52
C ARG A 90 -7.14 -10.26 -2.60
N ARG A 91 -8.43 -10.17 -2.28
CA ARG A 91 -9.52 -10.39 -3.24
C ARG A 91 -9.50 -9.35 -4.36
N MET A 92 -9.36 -8.07 -4.01
CA MET A 92 -9.20 -6.98 -4.97
C MET A 92 -7.98 -7.21 -5.87
N ALA A 93 -6.82 -7.52 -5.29
CA ALA A 93 -5.59 -7.77 -6.05
C ALA A 93 -5.72 -8.98 -6.99
N ALA A 94 -6.38 -10.05 -6.54
CA ALA A 94 -6.68 -11.21 -7.40
C ALA A 94 -7.62 -10.83 -8.55
N GLN A 95 -8.66 -10.04 -8.29
CA GLN A 95 -9.59 -9.56 -9.31
C GLN A 95 -8.89 -8.69 -10.36
N LEU A 96 -8.02 -7.78 -9.92
CA LEU A 96 -7.21 -6.94 -10.82
C LEU A 96 -6.26 -7.78 -11.68
N ARG A 97 -5.62 -8.81 -11.12
CA ARG A 97 -4.78 -9.74 -11.89
C ARG A 97 -5.57 -10.55 -12.92
N ALA A 98 -6.80 -10.94 -12.59
CA ALA A 98 -7.67 -11.65 -13.53
C ALA A 98 -8.12 -10.75 -14.69
N TRP A 99 -8.39 -9.46 -14.42
CA TRP A 99 -8.74 -8.49 -15.46
C TRP A 99 -7.55 -8.04 -16.32
N PHE A 100 -6.37 -7.99 -15.71
CA PHE A 100 -5.12 -7.53 -16.35
C PHE A 100 -4.04 -8.60 -16.22
N PRO A 101 -4.18 -9.77 -16.87
CA PRO A 101 -3.12 -10.77 -16.91
C PRO A 101 -1.88 -10.14 -17.53
N GLY A 102 -0.71 -10.38 -16.92
CA GLY A 102 0.55 -9.81 -17.39
C GLY A 102 0.74 -10.10 -18.87
N ARG A 103 1.17 -9.09 -19.65
CA ARG A 103 1.37 -9.17 -21.10
C ARG A 103 2.40 -10.25 -21.55
N SER A 104 2.96 -11.04 -20.63
CA SER A 104 4.00 -12.03 -20.89
C SER A 104 3.49 -13.45 -21.20
N ASP A 105 2.22 -13.78 -20.99
CA ASP A 105 1.71 -15.14 -21.29
C ASP A 105 1.04 -15.28 -22.66
N ALA A 106 0.65 -14.17 -23.29
CA ALA A 106 0.08 -14.21 -24.64
C ALA A 106 1.13 -14.37 -25.75
N ALA A 107 2.38 -13.92 -25.52
CA ALA A 107 3.46 -14.01 -26.50
C ALA A 107 4.28 -15.31 -26.41
N ARG A 108 4.23 -16.02 -25.27
CA ARG A 108 4.98 -17.27 -25.07
C ARG A 108 4.25 -18.48 -25.65
N ASN A 109 2.92 -18.48 -25.62
CA ASN A 109 2.09 -19.59 -26.14
C ASN A 109 1.88 -19.58 -27.67
N MET A 110 2.32 -18.52 -28.38
CA MET A 110 2.32 -18.50 -29.85
C MET A 110 3.63 -19.03 -30.46
N ALA A 111 4.73 -19.05 -29.70
CA ALA A 111 6.03 -19.55 -30.19
C ALA A 111 6.17 -21.08 -30.06
N ASP A 112 5.38 -21.72 -29.20
CA ASP A 112 5.48 -23.16 -28.90
C ASP A 112 4.55 -24.04 -29.76
N ASN A 113 3.76 -23.43 -30.66
CA ASN A 113 2.77 -24.14 -31.49
C ASN A 113 3.07 -24.04 -33.00
N GLN A 114 4.35 -23.83 -33.35
CA GLN A 114 4.80 -23.63 -34.74
C GLN A 114 6.05 -24.46 -35.10
N GLU A 115 6.25 -25.59 -34.44
CA GLU A 115 7.06 -26.68 -34.97
C GLU A 115 6.13 -27.88 -35.25
N VAL A 116 5.65 -27.94 -36.50
CA VAL A 116 5.08 -29.13 -37.16
C VAL A 116 6.04 -29.54 -38.26
#